data_AF-A0A7W9PAR6-F1
#
_entry.id   AF-A0A7W9PAR6-F1
#
_cell.length_a   1.000
_cell.length_b   1.000
_cell.length_c   1.000
_cell.angle_alpha   90.00
_cell.angle_beta   90.00
_cell.angle_gamma   90.00
#
_symmetry.space_group_name_H-M   'P 1'
#
loop_
_entity.id
_entity.type
_entity.pdbx_description
1 polymer ?
#
loop_
_entity_poly.entity_id
_entity_poly.type
_entity_poly.pdbx_seq_one_letter_code
_entity_poly.pdbx_strand_id
1 'polypeptide(L)'
;MLTVAAAVALFTGGIGVVAHAAPAAPGVIDQVDDAAGAPCVVTGYSWHARQEMAAENITSDYVEQVVLNTCHSAKWQKGNKTWKYTTGRGGLSVVANGNGYVVTVWRN
;
A
#
# COMPACT_ATOMS: atom_id res chain seq x y z
N MET A 1 54.64 31.08 -15.89
CA MET A 1 54.26 31.75 -14.64
C MET A 1 53.23 32.82 -14.97
N LEU A 2 51.97 32.60 -14.66
CA LEU A 2 51.06 33.57 -14.02
C LEU A 2 49.71 32.88 -13.77
N THR A 3 49.10 33.20 -12.65
CA THR A 3 48.00 32.49 -12.00
C THR A 3 46.75 33.40 -11.94
N VAL A 4 45.57 32.79 -11.76
CA VAL A 4 44.28 33.34 -11.26
C VAL A 4 43.52 34.21 -12.30
N ALA A 5 42.20 34.18 -12.47
CA ALA A 5 41.13 33.97 -11.50
C ALA A 5 39.83 33.42 -12.11
N ALA A 6 39.17 32.54 -11.37
CA ALA A 6 37.81 32.11 -11.60
C ALA A 6 36.83 33.27 -11.36
N ALA A 7 35.96 33.54 -12.33
CA ALA A 7 34.82 34.43 -12.16
C ALA A 7 33.63 33.62 -11.61
N VAL A 8 33.20 33.98 -10.40
CA VAL A 8 32.02 33.44 -9.72
C VAL A 8 30.77 33.93 -10.44
N ALA A 9 30.03 33.02 -11.05
CA ALA A 9 28.70 33.30 -11.59
C ALA A 9 27.68 33.35 -10.45
N LEU A 10 27.19 34.55 -10.13
CA LEU A 10 26.03 34.74 -9.25
C LEU A 10 24.76 34.46 -10.06
N PHE A 11 24.24 33.23 -9.97
CA PHE A 11 22.88 32.94 -10.39
C PHE A 11 21.91 33.38 -9.29
N THR A 12 21.41 34.61 -9.40
CA THR A 12 20.16 35.04 -8.77
C THR A 12 18.99 34.44 -9.54
N GLY A 13 18.68 33.18 -9.25
CA GLY A 13 17.53 32.47 -9.81
C GLY A 13 16.83 31.74 -8.69
N GLY A 14 15.59 32.15 -8.40
CA GLY A 14 14.82 31.75 -7.24
C GLY A 14 14.80 30.23 -7.01
N ILE A 15 15.12 29.84 -5.78
CA ILE A 15 14.87 28.51 -5.26
C ILE A 15 13.35 28.40 -5.17
N GLY A 16 12.72 27.87 -6.23
CA GLY A 16 11.40 27.29 -6.11
C GLY A 16 11.52 26.17 -5.10
N VAL A 17 11.11 26.43 -3.86
CA VAL A 17 10.84 25.37 -2.89
C VAL A 17 9.74 24.51 -3.48
N VAL A 18 10.13 23.46 -4.21
CA VAL A 18 9.29 22.28 -4.33
C VAL A 18 9.08 21.82 -2.89
N ALA A 19 7.89 22.12 -2.36
CA ALA A 19 7.40 21.52 -1.14
C ALA A 19 7.45 20.01 -1.37
N HIS A 20 8.53 19.38 -0.92
CA HIS A 20 8.56 17.94 -0.71
C HIS A 20 7.54 17.73 0.39
N ALA A 21 6.32 17.33 0.00
CA ALA A 21 5.36 16.80 0.94
C ALA A 21 6.10 15.71 1.73
N ALA A 22 6.33 15.99 3.01
CA ALA A 22 6.95 15.03 3.90
C ALA A 22 6.15 13.72 3.77
N PRO A 23 6.80 12.55 3.63
CA PRO A 23 6.08 11.30 3.79
C PRO A 23 5.42 11.38 5.16
N ALA A 24 4.09 11.20 5.19
CA ALA A 24 3.34 11.11 6.42
C ALA A 24 4.11 10.16 7.35
N ALA A 25 4.45 10.65 8.55
CA ALA A 25 5.08 9.82 9.57
C ALA A 25 4.25 8.53 9.68
N PRO A 26 4.88 7.34 9.74
CA PRO A 26 4.14 6.11 9.96
C PRO A 26 3.44 6.25 11.31
N GLY A 27 2.17 6.60 11.26
CA GLY A 27 1.30 6.58 12.41
C GLY A 27 1.38 5.18 12.98
N VAL A 28 1.62 5.10 14.28
CA VAL A 28 1.46 3.86 15.04
C VAL A 28 0.02 3.42 14.79
N ILE A 29 -0.14 2.44 13.91
CA ILE A 29 -1.41 1.75 13.70
C ILE A 29 -1.56 0.83 14.90
N ASP A 30 -2.21 1.38 15.91
CA ASP A 30 -2.71 0.65 17.06
C ASP A 30 -3.49 -0.56 16.55
N GLN A 31 -3.03 -1.74 16.94
CA GLN A 31 -3.49 -3.00 16.41
C GLN A 31 -4.95 -3.18 16.80
N VAL A 32 -5.87 -2.89 15.88
CA VAL A 32 -7.30 -3.04 16.16
C VAL A 32 -7.56 -4.50 16.51
N ASP A 33 -7.96 -4.70 17.76
CA ASP A 33 -8.20 -5.99 18.40
C ASP A 33 -9.11 -6.89 17.56
N ASP A 34 -8.99 -8.20 17.77
CA ASP A 34 -9.76 -9.31 17.19
C ASP A 34 -11.31 -9.14 17.21
N ALA A 35 -11.84 -8.05 17.78
CA ALA A 35 -13.24 -7.66 17.87
C ALA A 35 -13.70 -6.60 16.84
N ALA A 36 -12.78 -5.87 16.20
CA ALA A 36 -13.14 -5.00 15.08
C ALA A 36 -13.25 -5.85 13.81
N GLY A 37 -14.40 -5.77 13.14
CA GLY A 37 -14.64 -6.50 11.89
C GLY A 37 -13.56 -6.24 10.85
N ALA A 38 -13.49 -7.11 9.83
CA ALA A 38 -12.50 -6.99 8.78
C ALA A 38 -12.51 -5.60 8.13
N PRO A 39 -11.33 -5.01 7.84
CA PRO A 39 -11.27 -3.69 7.20
C PRO A 39 -11.94 -3.70 5.82
N CYS A 40 -12.83 -2.76 5.57
CA CYS A 40 -13.53 -2.60 4.29
C CYS A 40 -12.79 -1.66 3.31
N VAL A 41 -11.53 -1.32 3.59
CA VAL A 41 -10.70 -0.42 2.78
C VAL A 41 -9.30 -0.98 2.64
N VAL A 42 -8.66 -0.73 1.49
CA VAL A 42 -7.25 -1.04 1.27
C VAL A 42 -6.42 0.19 1.61
N THR A 43 -5.42 0.02 2.48
CA THR A 43 -4.52 1.11 2.88
C THR A 43 -3.16 1.04 2.19
N GLY A 44 -2.87 -0.08 1.52
CA GLY A 44 -1.65 -0.28 0.76
C GLY A 44 -1.42 -1.76 0.44
N TYR A 45 -0.28 -2.01 -0.21
CA TYR A 45 0.11 -3.32 -0.71
C TYR A 45 1.56 -3.61 -0.36
N SER A 46 1.81 -4.82 0.14
CA SER A 46 3.15 -5.37 0.29
C SER A 46 3.84 -5.52 -1.07
N TRP A 47 5.17 -5.61 -1.08
CA TRP A 47 5.92 -5.89 -2.30
C TRP A 47 5.50 -7.23 -2.92
N HIS A 48 5.34 -8.26 -2.10
CA HIS A 48 4.89 -9.58 -2.55
C HIS A 48 3.50 -9.52 -3.19
N ALA A 49 2.54 -8.82 -2.59
CA ALA A 49 1.21 -8.63 -3.17
C ALA A 49 1.28 -7.96 -4.56
N ARG A 50 2.14 -6.94 -4.73
CA ARG A 50 2.33 -6.28 -6.03
C ARG A 50 2.92 -7.22 -7.08
N GLN A 51 3.83 -8.12 -6.68
CA GLN A 51 4.38 -9.13 -7.58
C GLN A 51 3.31 -10.12 -8.05
N GLU A 52 2.49 -10.63 -7.12
CA GLU A 52 1.36 -11.52 -7.46
C GLU A 52 0.34 -10.81 -8.35
N MET A 53 0.04 -9.54 -8.05
CA MET A 53 -0.85 -8.74 -8.89
C MET A 53 -0.32 -8.60 -10.32
N ALA A 54 0.97 -8.31 -10.47
CA ALA A 54 1.59 -8.20 -11.78
C ALA A 54 1.62 -9.54 -12.53
N ALA A 55 1.87 -10.65 -11.84
CA ALA A 55 1.91 -11.98 -12.45
C ALA A 55 0.55 -12.43 -12.98
N GLU A 56 -0.53 -12.13 -12.27
CA GLU A 56 -1.90 -12.57 -12.55
C GLU A 56 -2.77 -11.50 -13.26
N ASN A 57 -2.15 -10.40 -13.67
CA ASN A 57 -2.80 -9.22 -14.24
C ASN A 57 -4.02 -8.75 -13.41
N ILE A 58 -3.80 -8.60 -12.10
CA ILE A 58 -4.78 -8.12 -11.13
C ILE A 58 -4.54 -6.63 -10.88
N THR A 59 -5.57 -5.81 -11.08
CA THR A 59 -5.50 -4.37 -10.83
C THR A 59 -5.78 -4.03 -9.36
N SER A 60 -5.27 -2.89 -8.88
CA SER A 60 -5.58 -2.36 -7.55
C SER A 60 -7.09 -2.20 -7.35
N ASP A 61 -7.76 -1.62 -8.34
CA ASP A 61 -9.21 -1.38 -8.32
C ASP A 61 -10.00 -2.68 -8.12
N TYR A 62 -9.54 -3.77 -8.72
CA TYR A 62 -10.19 -5.07 -8.55
C TYR A 62 -10.00 -5.61 -7.13
N VAL A 63 -8.80 -5.46 -6.56
CA VAL A 63 -8.53 -5.83 -5.16
C VAL A 63 -9.40 -5.00 -4.21
N GLU A 64 -9.47 -3.69 -4.41
CA GLU A 64 -10.26 -2.76 -3.61
C GLU A 64 -11.75 -3.11 -3.64
N GLN A 65 -12.29 -3.40 -4.83
CA GLN A 65 -13.67 -3.86 -4.99
C GLN A 65 -13.92 -5.20 -4.26
N VAL A 66 -12.99 -6.15 -4.35
CA VAL A 66 -13.13 -7.43 -3.63
C VAL A 66 -13.14 -7.20 -2.12
N VAL A 67 -12.24 -6.39 -1.59
CA VAL A 67 -12.20 -6.07 -0.15
C VAL A 67 -13.50 -5.39 0.28
N LEU A 68 -13.94 -4.35 -0.43
CA LEU A 68 -15.17 -3.62 -0.11
C LEU A 68 -16.41 -4.52 -0.14
N ASN A 69 -16.54 -5.36 -1.17
CA ASN A 69 -17.72 -6.21 -1.36
C ASN A 69 -17.76 -7.44 -0.44
N THR A 70 -16.62 -7.83 0.16
CA THR A 70 -16.52 -9.07 0.94
C THR A 70 -16.07 -8.86 2.38
N CYS A 71 -15.83 -7.63 2.84
CA CYS A 71 -15.38 -7.38 4.21
C CYS A 71 -16.35 -7.91 5.27
N HIS A 72 -17.66 -7.91 5.00
CA HIS A 72 -18.66 -8.47 5.92
C HIS A 72 -18.63 -10.00 6.04
N SER A 73 -17.99 -10.70 5.10
CA SER A 73 -17.88 -12.17 5.07
C SER A 73 -16.44 -12.67 5.17
N ALA A 74 -15.48 -11.75 5.28
CA ALA A 74 -14.06 -12.04 5.41
C ALA A 74 -13.78 -12.92 6.65
N LYS A 75 -12.77 -13.77 6.52
CA LYS A 75 -12.43 -14.77 7.54
C LYS A 75 -11.14 -14.39 8.24
N TRP A 76 -11.19 -14.35 9.56
CA TRP A 76 -10.01 -14.14 10.38
C TRP A 76 -9.10 -15.37 10.35
N GLN A 77 -7.81 -15.15 10.09
CA GLN A 77 -6.75 -16.15 10.11
C GLN A 77 -5.87 -15.93 11.33
N LYS A 78 -6.29 -16.50 12.48
CA LYS A 78 -5.64 -16.29 13.79
C LYS A 78 -4.13 -16.55 13.78
N GLY A 79 -3.66 -17.54 13.02
CA GLY A 79 -2.23 -17.87 12.94
C GLY A 79 -1.37 -16.78 12.29
N ASN A 80 -1.93 -16.05 11.32
CA ASN A 80 -1.22 -15.03 10.55
C ASN A 80 -1.60 -13.59 10.97
N LYS A 81 -2.60 -13.45 11.85
CA LYS A 81 -3.21 -12.17 12.22
C LYS A 81 -3.68 -11.37 10.99
N THR A 82 -4.33 -12.05 10.06
CA THR A 82 -4.82 -11.49 8.80
C THR A 82 -6.27 -11.83 8.52
N TRP A 83 -6.94 -10.98 7.77
CA TRP A 83 -8.25 -11.21 7.19
C TRP A 83 -8.12 -11.73 5.77
N LYS A 84 -8.85 -12.81 5.46
CA LYS A 84 -8.98 -13.34 4.11
C LYS A 84 -10.33 -12.97 3.52
N TYR A 85 -10.28 -12.29 2.40
CA TYR A 85 -11.39 -11.92 1.53
C TYR A 85 -11.43 -12.93 0.38
N THR A 86 -12.59 -13.46 0.04
CA THR A 86 -12.69 -14.51 -0.98
C THR A 86 -13.96 -14.31 -1.77
N THR A 87 -13.79 -14.17 -3.09
CA THR A 87 -14.91 -14.23 -4.04
C THR A 87 -15.07 -15.66 -4.57
N GLY A 88 -16.18 -15.93 -5.24
CA GLY A 88 -16.53 -17.27 -5.73
C GLY A 88 -15.53 -17.85 -6.75
N ARG A 89 -15.92 -18.98 -7.35
CA ARG A 89 -15.08 -19.71 -8.32
C ARG A 89 -14.61 -18.81 -9.47
N GLY A 90 -13.31 -18.83 -9.79
CA GLY A 90 -12.71 -17.96 -10.81
C GLY A 90 -12.50 -16.51 -10.37
N GLY A 91 -12.77 -16.20 -9.09
CA GLY A 91 -12.58 -14.89 -8.50
C GLY A 91 -11.18 -14.68 -7.95
N LEU A 92 -11.09 -13.74 -7.02
CA LEU A 92 -9.90 -13.33 -6.30
C LEU A 92 -9.99 -13.67 -4.81
N SER A 93 -8.88 -14.12 -4.25
CA SER A 93 -8.59 -14.11 -2.82
C SER A 93 -7.62 -12.98 -2.48
N VAL A 94 -7.92 -12.25 -1.42
CA VAL A 94 -7.08 -11.16 -0.90
C VAL A 94 -6.82 -11.44 0.57
N VAL A 95 -5.59 -11.21 1.04
CA VAL A 95 -5.25 -11.31 2.45
C VAL A 95 -4.71 -9.95 2.91
N ALA A 96 -5.26 -9.40 3.98
CA ALA A 96 -4.84 -8.11 4.55
C ALA A 96 -4.70 -8.20 6.08
N ASN A 97 -3.87 -7.35 6.67
CA ASN A 97 -3.79 -7.24 8.13
C ASN A 97 -4.97 -6.45 8.72
N GLY A 98 -4.98 -6.24 10.04
CA GLY A 98 -6.04 -5.49 10.75
C GLY A 98 -6.25 -4.04 10.29
N ASN A 99 -5.28 -3.46 9.57
CA ASN A 99 -5.33 -2.08 9.08
C ASN A 99 -5.69 -1.98 7.59
N GLY A 100 -6.09 -3.09 6.95
CA GLY A 100 -6.42 -3.11 5.52
C GLY A 100 -5.19 -3.09 4.61
N TYR A 101 -3.98 -3.35 5.14
CA TYR A 101 -2.78 -3.45 4.34
C TYR A 101 -2.68 -4.85 3.73
N VAL A 102 -2.70 -4.93 2.40
CA VAL A 102 -2.76 -6.19 1.65
C VAL A 102 -1.38 -6.86 1.66
N VAL A 103 -1.33 -8.10 2.16
CA VAL A 103 -0.09 -8.88 2.27
C VAL A 103 0.13 -9.81 1.09
N THR A 104 -0.93 -10.33 0.47
CA THR A 104 -0.86 -11.18 -0.74
C THR A 104 -2.24 -11.26 -1.42
N VAL A 105 -2.26 -11.63 -2.70
CA VAL A 105 -3.45 -11.85 -3.52
C VAL A 105 -3.24 -13.02 -4.47
N TRP A 106 -4.31 -13.70 -4.88
CA TRP A 106 -4.24 -14.75 -5.92
C TRP A 106 -5.63 -15.04 -6.52
N ARG A 107 -5.69 -15.66 -7.70
CA ARG A 107 -6.94 -16.11 -8.33
C ARG A 107 -7.39 -17.48 -7.79
N ASN A 108 -8.70 -17.67 -7.63
CA ASN A 108 -9.33 -18.90 -7.10
C ASN A 108 -9.69 -19.91 -8.19
#